data_AF-A0A1F2QZX4-F1
#
_entry.id   AF-A0A1F2QZX4-F1
#
_cell.length_a   1.000
_cell.length_b   1.000
_cell.length_c   1.000
_cell.angle_alpha   90.00
_cell.angle_beta   90.00
_cell.angle_gamma   90.00
#
_symmetry.space_group_name_H-M   'P 1'
#
loop_
_entity.id
_entity.type
_entity.pdbx_description
1 polymer ?
#
loop_
_entity_poly.entity_id
_entity_poly.type
_entity_poly.pdbx_seq_one_letter_code
_entity_poly.pdbx_strand_id
1 'polypeptide(L)' 'MPQTARILSRAAGRKIEFVPVPIEQVRQSSEDFATMLEWFDRVGYNADIPGLRKEHGIEPTALAAWAARVS' A
#
# COMPACT_ATOMS: atom_id res chain seq x y z
N MET A 1 1.42 -5.59 -5.68
CA MET A 1 2.20 -5.35 -4.45
C MET A 1 2.48 -6.63 -3.63
N PRO A 2 3.39 -7.52 -4.07
CA PRO A 2 3.70 -8.78 -3.35
C PRO A 2 4.31 -8.59 -1.94
N GLN A 3 5.00 -7.48 -1.67
CA GLN A 3 5.53 -7.19 -0.33
C GLN A 3 4.42 -6.87 0.68
N THR A 4 3.45 -6.03 0.29
CA THR A 4 2.27 -5.70 1.12
C THR A 4 1.51 -6.96 1.51
N ALA A 5 1.22 -7.86 0.55
CA ALA A 5 0.54 -9.11 0.82
C ALA A 5 1.31 -10.01 1.82
N ARG A 6 2.65 -10.05 1.76
CA ARG A 6 3.47 -10.78 2.74
C ARG A 6 3.39 -10.17 4.14
N ILE A 7 3.45 -8.84 4.25
CA ILE A 7 3.31 -8.14 5.54
C ILE A 7 1.95 -8.44 6.16
N LEU A 8 0.88 -8.30 5.37
CA LEU A 8 -0.48 -8.56 5.84
C LEU A 8 -0.69 -10.04 6.16
N SER A 9 -0.14 -10.96 5.37
CA SER A 9 -0.20 -12.41 5.67
C SER A 9 0.39 -12.72 7.04
N ARG A 10 1.56 -12.13 7.33
CA ARG A 10 2.24 -12.33 8.61
C ARG A 10 1.41 -11.78 9.76
N ALA A 11 0.86 -10.58 9.60
CA ALA A 11 0.06 -9.94 10.64
C ALA A 11 -1.27 -10.68 10.89
N ALA A 12 -1.94 -11.14 9.81
CA ALA A 12 -3.21 -11.84 9.89
C ALA A 12 -3.11 -13.33 10.25
N GLY A 13 -1.89 -13.89 10.38
CA GLY A 13 -1.68 -15.31 10.69
C GLY A 13 -2.21 -16.29 9.63
N ARG A 14 -2.50 -15.81 8.41
CA ARG A 14 -3.06 -16.61 7.31
C ARG A 14 -2.49 -16.18 5.97
N LYS A 15 -2.55 -17.07 4.98
CA LYS A 15 -2.07 -16.80 3.63
C LYS A 15 -2.91 -15.69 2.96
N ILE A 16 -2.25 -14.62 2.51
CA ILE A 16 -2.81 -13.55 1.68
C ILE A 16 -1.88 -13.37 0.47
N GLU A 17 -2.43 -13.51 -0.73
CA GLU A 17 -1.68 -13.37 -1.98
C GLU A 17 -2.07 -12.09 -2.71
N PHE A 18 -1.10 -11.48 -3.39
CA PHE A 18 -1.37 -10.38 -4.31
C PHE A 18 -1.77 -10.96 -5.67
N VAL A 19 -3.00 -10.73 -6.08
CA VAL A 19 -3.53 -11.13 -7.38
C VAL A 19 -3.90 -9.86 -8.16
N PRO A 20 -3.21 -9.54 -9.27
CA PRO A 20 -3.61 -8.43 -10.12
C PRO A 20 -4.94 -8.74 -10.83
N VAL A 21 -5.76 -7.72 -11.02
CA VAL A 21 -7.00 -7.79 -11.81
C VAL A 21 -6.94 -6.72 -12.91
N PRO A 22 -7.62 -6.92 -14.06
CA PRO A 22 -7.70 -5.90 -15.10
C PRO A 22 -8.32 -4.61 -14.56
N ILE A 23 -7.76 -3.47 -14.95
CA ILE A 23 -8.22 -2.16 -14.45
C ILE A 23 -9.65 -1.84 -14.90
N GLU A 24 -10.06 -2.39 -16.05
CA GLU A 24 -11.42 -2.27 -16.57
C GLU A 24 -12.44 -2.90 -15.61
N GLN A 25 -12.09 -3.98 -14.91
CA GLN A 25 -12.97 -4.56 -13.89
C GLN A 25 -13.10 -3.65 -12.67
N VAL A 26 -12.03 -2.97 -12.26
CA VAL A 26 -12.08 -2.00 -11.17
C VAL A 26 -12.93 -0.79 -11.57
N ARG A 27 -12.77 -0.33 -12.82
CA ARG A 27 -13.50 0.82 -13.37
C ARG A 27 -15.02 0.60 -13.41
N GLN A 28 -15.48 -0.63 -13.62
CA GLN A 28 -16.90 -0.98 -13.51
C GLN A 28 -17.49 -0.67 -12.12
N SER A 29 -16.68 -0.74 -11.06
CA SER A 29 -17.11 -0.43 -9.70
C SER A 29 -16.88 1.03 -9.32
N SER A 30 -15.78 1.65 -9.76
CA SER A 30 -15.46 3.05 -9.47
C SER A 30 -14.41 3.60 -10.44
N GLU A 31 -14.78 4.65 -11.16
CA GLU A 31 -13.89 5.35 -12.09
C GLU A 31 -12.76 6.09 -11.36
N ASP A 32 -13.08 6.79 -10.27
CA ASP A 32 -12.08 7.51 -9.46
C ASP A 32 -11.02 6.56 -8.89
N PHE A 33 -11.45 5.40 -8.40
CA PHE A 33 -10.54 4.40 -7.84
C PHE A 33 -9.64 3.81 -8.92
N ALA A 34 -10.19 3.47 -10.09
CA ALA A 34 -9.39 3.01 -11.23
C ALA A 34 -8.36 4.06 -11.67
N THR A 35 -8.78 5.32 -11.78
CA THR A 35 -7.91 6.44 -12.16
C THR A 35 -6.75 6.62 -11.17
N MET A 36 -7.00 6.52 -9.87
CA MET A 36 -5.96 6.57 -8.85
C MET A 36 -4.96 5.39 -8.98
N LEU A 37 -5.45 4.16 -9.21
CA LEU A 37 -4.60 2.99 -9.38
C LEU A 37 -3.73 3.08 -10.64
N GLU A 38 -4.25 3.59 -11.76
CA GLU A 38 -3.46 3.83 -12.98
C GLU A 38 -2.38 4.89 -12.75
N TRP A 39 -2.68 5.92 -11.95
CA TRP A 39 -1.67 6.90 -11.55
C TRP A 39 -0.57 6.26 -10.69
N PHE A 40 -0.89 5.32 -9.79
CA PHE A 40 0.12 4.57 -9.03
C PHE A 40 1.02 3.73 -9.93
N ASP A 41 0.47 3.08 -10.95
CA ASP A 41 1.25 2.24 -11.87
C ASP A 41 2.17 3.07 -12.78
N ARG A 42 1.75 4.29 -13.17
CA ARG A 42 2.52 5.17 -14.07
C ARG A 42 3.48 6.12 -13.36
N VAL A 43 3.13 6.60 -12.17
CA VAL A 43 3.84 7.67 -11.47
C VAL A 43 4.16 7.26 -10.03
N GLY A 44 3.12 7.04 -9.22
CA GLY A 44 3.27 6.69 -7.80
C GLY A 44 3.74 7.84 -6.89
N TYR A 45 3.80 7.54 -5.59
CA TYR A 45 4.32 8.47 -4.59
C TYR A 45 5.85 8.39 -4.49
N ASN A 46 6.49 9.52 -4.19
CA ASN A 46 7.94 9.61 -3.98
C ASN A 46 8.29 10.53 -2.80
N ALA A 47 7.65 10.34 -1.66
CA ALA A 47 7.96 11.11 -0.45
C ALA A 47 9.35 10.71 0.10
N ASP A 48 10.17 11.70 0.44
CA ASP A 48 11.45 11.48 1.14
C ASP A 48 11.20 11.17 2.62
N ILE A 49 10.85 9.92 2.91
CA ILE A 49 10.55 9.46 4.27
C ILE A 49 11.74 9.71 5.23
N PRO A 50 13.00 9.40 4.88
CA PRO A 50 14.16 9.75 5.71
C PRO A 50 14.30 11.26 5.96
N GLY A 51 14.12 12.08 4.92
CA GLY A 51 14.18 13.55 5.02
C GLY A 51 13.10 14.12 5.92
N LEU A 52 11.84 13.72 5.71
CA LEU A 52 10.69 14.14 6.53
C LEU A 52 10.84 13.73 8.00
N ARG A 53 11.38 12.54 8.26
CA ARG A 53 11.71 12.10 9.63
C ARG A 53 12.72 13.05 10.28
N LYS A 54 13.78 13.42 9.55
CA LYS A 54 14.82 14.32 10.05
C LYS A 54 14.27 15.74 10.28
N GLU A 55 13.44 16.23 9.37
CA GLU A 55 12.86 17.58 9.42
C GLU A 55 11.90 17.74 10.60
N HIS A 56 11.00 16.77 10.80
CA HIS A 56 9.94 16.89 11.81
C HIS A 56 10.25 16.18 13.13
N GLY A 57 11.30 15.36 13.20
CA GLY A 57 11.62 14.57 14.39
C GLY A 57 10.59 13.48 14.71
N ILE A 58 9.74 13.13 13.74
CA ILE A 58 8.67 12.12 13.87
C ILE A 58 9.13 10.85 13.15
N GLU A 59 9.08 9.70 13.83
CA GLU A 59 9.26 8.40 13.18
C GLU A 59 7.93 7.95 12.53
N PRO A 60 7.84 7.87 11.20
CA PRO A 60 6.62 7.43 10.54
C PRO A 60 6.35 5.95 10.84
N THR A 61 5.09 5.60 11.08
CA THR A 61 4.73 4.21 11.37
C THR A 61 4.83 3.36 10.10
N ALA A 62 5.80 2.45 10.05
CA ALA A 62 5.93 1.50 8.95
C ALA A 62 4.73 0.56 8.86
N LEU A 63 4.37 0.14 7.64
CA LEU A 63 3.20 -0.73 7.40
C LEU A 63 3.21 -2.01 8.25
N ALA A 64 4.38 -2.65 8.43
CA ALA A 64 4.48 -3.87 9.24
C ALA A 64 4.22 -3.61 10.73
N ALA A 65 4.71 -2.49 11.26
CA ALA A 65 4.46 -2.08 12.64
C ALA A 65 2.99 -1.71 12.85
N TRP A 66 2.37 -1.02 11.88
CA TRP A 66 0.95 -0.73 11.93
C TRP A 66 0.11 -2.01 11.88
N ALA A 67 0.37 -2.89 10.91
CA ALA A 67 -0.39 -4.13 10.72
C ALA A 67 -0.35 -5.01 11.97
N ALA A 68 0.81 -5.16 12.60
CA ALA A 68 0.94 -5.93 13.84
C ALA A 68 0.16 -5.35 15.04
N ARG A 69 -0.23 -4.07 15.02
CA ARG A 69 -1.01 -3.43 16.08
C ARG A 69 -2.52 -3.56 15.90
N VAL A 70 -2.98 -3.73 14.66
CA VAL A 70 -4.42 -3.73 14.32
C VAL A 70 -4.96 -5.11 13.95
N SER A 71 -4.09 -6.13 13.89
CA SER A 71 -4.44 -7.51 13.54
C SER A 71 -4.73 -8.35 14.78
#